data_AF-A0A8B6DAH6-F1
#
_entry.id   AF-A0A8B6DAH6-F1
#
_cell.length_a   1.000
_cell.length_b   1.000
_cell.length_c   1.000
_cell.angle_alpha   90.00
_cell.angle_beta   90.00
_cell.angle_gamma   90.00
#
_symmetry.space_group_name_H-M   'P 1'
#
loop_
_entity.id
_entity.type
_entity.pdbx_description
1 polymer ?
#
loop_
_entity_poly.entity_id
_entity_poly.type
_entity_poly.pdbx_seq_one_letter_code
_entity_poly.pdbx_strand_id
1 'polypeptide(L)'
;MRANAKYADIAEVGKIEDVEWQVFLQGNIMAKMMDEKTVEEHNGLTAMERLEAQNSGDKAKQKSPPKWISEAMWQQCQHLEATLTDMEKLCRSIMSNSTQWNTFYKLENTYNLMTEPFKNPKGEVTEHGIVFPWEQLTGFQRLLIIKVLRPGQLVESAQKFVEDQMSSSYLSTGSFDLKEIYDESSSKTPLIFILSPGTDPASQLIRFAKEERGSTVHLDMISLGRGQGPKAEELINKAKILKGRWVFLQNCHLASSWMPRLQAIVEKYVLNENLYMVHLIRFRTQV
;
A
#
# COMPACT_ATOMS: atom_id res chain seq x y z
N MET A 1 -11.39 -2.05 24.54
CA MET A 1 -10.50 -2.36 23.40
C MET A 1 -9.65 -3.55 23.79
N ARG A 2 -10.03 -4.77 23.39
CA ARG A 2 -9.04 -5.85 23.37
C ARG A 2 -8.23 -5.63 22.10
N ALA A 3 -6.92 -5.52 22.26
CA ALA A 3 -5.99 -5.42 21.13
C ALA A 3 -6.17 -6.67 20.26
N ASN A 4 -6.28 -6.46 18.95
CA ASN A 4 -6.27 -7.52 17.96
C ASN A 4 -4.97 -8.32 18.11
N ALA A 5 -5.03 -9.46 18.79
CA ALA A 5 -3.90 -10.38 19.02
C ALA A 5 -3.37 -11.02 17.72
N LYS A 6 -3.90 -10.62 16.55
CA LYS A 6 -3.45 -11.01 15.21
C LYS A 6 -2.29 -10.17 14.68
N TYR A 7 -2.03 -9.01 15.26
CA TYR A 7 -0.97 -8.11 14.81
C TYR A 7 0.25 -8.31 15.70
N ALA A 8 1.40 -8.52 15.06
CA ALA A 8 2.69 -8.64 15.74
C ALA A 8 2.96 -7.38 16.57
N ASP A 9 3.78 -7.52 17.61
CA ASP A 9 4.25 -6.37 18.38
C ASP A 9 5.00 -5.42 17.42
N ILE A 10 4.35 -4.31 17.10
CA ILE A 10 4.85 -3.27 16.20
C ILE A 10 6.04 -2.50 16.79
N ALA A 11 6.42 -2.78 18.05
CA ALA A 11 7.59 -2.20 18.69
C ALA A 11 8.91 -2.54 17.98
N GLU A 12 8.97 -3.63 17.21
CA GLU A 12 10.17 -4.03 16.44
C GLU A 12 10.16 -3.59 14.97
N VAL A 13 9.09 -2.94 14.49
CA VAL A 13 9.03 -2.47 13.09
C VAL A 13 9.97 -1.27 12.93
N GLY A 14 10.88 -1.36 11.96
CA GLY A 14 11.82 -0.29 11.64
C GLY A 14 11.12 1.03 11.31
N LYS A 15 11.81 2.15 11.54
CA LYS A 15 11.32 3.49 11.19
C LYS A 15 11.65 3.80 9.73
N ILE A 16 10.70 4.40 9.01
CA ILE A 16 10.96 5.09 7.74
C ILE A 16 11.24 6.55 8.07
N GLU A 17 12.37 7.08 7.61
CA GLU A 17 12.70 8.47 7.86
C GLU A 17 11.84 9.41 7.01
N ASP A 18 11.48 10.57 7.56
CA ASP A 18 10.59 11.52 6.87
C ASP A 18 11.17 11.93 5.51
N VAL A 19 12.50 12.11 5.42
CA VAL A 19 13.19 12.43 4.17
C VAL A 19 13.00 11.33 3.13
N GLU A 20 13.10 10.06 3.51
CA GLU A 20 12.92 8.92 2.60
C GLU A 20 11.47 8.86 2.12
N TRP A 21 10.51 9.08 3.02
CA TRP A 21 9.09 9.10 2.69
C TRP A 21 8.74 10.25 1.74
N GLN A 22 9.30 11.44 1.95
CA GLN A 22 9.11 12.57 1.03
C GLN A 22 9.70 12.28 -0.36
N VAL A 23 10.89 11.69 -0.43
CA VAL A 23 11.47 11.24 -1.71
C VAL A 23 10.59 10.18 -2.37
N PHE A 24 10.03 9.24 -1.60
CA PHE A 24 9.09 8.24 -2.13
C PHE A 24 7.84 8.91 -2.73
N LEU A 25 7.26 9.91 -2.08
CA LEU A 25 6.05 10.56 -2.58
C LEU A 25 6.32 11.54 -3.73
N GLN A 26 7.37 12.35 -3.63
CA GLN A 26 7.57 13.55 -4.44
C GLN A 26 8.89 13.57 -5.24
N GLY A 27 9.69 12.50 -5.20
CA GLY A 27 11.04 12.47 -5.78
C GLY A 27 11.13 12.91 -7.24
N ASN A 28 10.12 12.64 -8.07
CA ASN A 28 10.10 13.11 -9.47
C ASN A 28 9.97 14.65 -9.58
N ILE A 29 9.19 15.28 -8.70
CA ILE A 29 9.04 16.74 -8.67
C ILE A 29 10.33 17.35 -8.11
N MET A 30 10.85 16.80 -7.02
CA MET A 30 12.08 17.27 -6.38
C MET A 30 13.29 17.17 -7.31
N ALA A 31 13.42 16.06 -8.05
CA ALA A 31 14.48 15.88 -9.05
C ALA A 31 14.47 16.96 -10.15
N LYS A 32 13.29 17.39 -10.61
CA LYS A 32 13.15 18.44 -11.62
C LYS A 32 13.45 19.85 -11.10
N MET A 33 13.43 20.05 -9.79
CA MET A 33 13.71 21.32 -9.14
C MET A 33 15.17 21.45 -8.70
N MET A 34 15.99 20.42 -8.89
CA MET A 34 17.42 20.48 -8.59
C MET A 34 18.10 21.56 -9.45
N ASP A 35 18.99 22.32 -8.83
CA ASP A 35 19.81 23.28 -9.54
C ASP A 35 20.87 22.58 -10.40
N GLU A 36 21.31 23.25 -11.47
CA GLU A 36 22.25 22.70 -12.45
C GLU A 36 23.57 22.23 -11.80
N LYS A 37 24.05 22.96 -10.78
CA LYS A 37 25.30 22.62 -10.09
C LYS A 37 25.16 21.30 -9.33
N THR A 38 24.08 21.12 -8.57
CA THR A 38 23.82 19.84 -7.88
C THR A 38 23.66 18.69 -8.88
N VAL A 39 22.96 18.91 -10.00
CA VAL A 39 22.84 17.90 -11.08
C VAL A 39 24.23 17.52 -11.63
N GLU A 40 25.10 18.49 -11.88
CA GLU A 40 26.46 18.25 -12.37
C GLU A 40 27.35 17.51 -11.35
N GLU A 41 27.22 17.81 -10.06
CA GLU A 41 27.97 17.13 -8.99
C GLU A 41 27.62 15.64 -8.91
N HIS A 42 26.36 15.30 -9.16
CA HIS A 42 25.83 13.93 -9.10
C HIS A 42 25.71 13.25 -10.48
N ASN A 43 26.46 13.68 -11.50
CA ASN A 43 26.42 13.09 -12.83
C ASN A 43 27.21 11.76 -12.98
N GLY A 44 27.66 11.16 -11.87
CA GLY A 44 28.40 9.88 -11.84
C GLY A 44 29.87 9.93 -12.30
N LEU A 45 30.40 11.11 -12.65
CA LEU A 45 31.82 11.32 -12.99
C LEU A 45 32.67 11.67 -11.76
N THR A 46 33.96 11.33 -11.80
CA THR A 46 34.94 11.83 -10.82
C THR A 46 35.32 13.29 -11.07
N ALA A 47 35.92 13.95 -10.06
CA ALA A 47 36.51 15.28 -10.24
C ALA A 47 37.56 15.32 -11.38
N MET A 48 38.37 14.27 -11.52
CA MET A 48 39.34 14.17 -12.62
C MET A 48 38.66 14.01 -13.99
N GLU A 49 37.69 13.09 -14.12
CA GLU A 49 36.94 12.93 -15.38
C GLU A 49 36.17 14.20 -15.77
N ARG A 50 35.66 14.97 -14.80
CA ARG A 50 35.03 16.27 -15.03
C ARG A 50 36.03 17.30 -15.57
N LEU A 51 37.21 17.37 -14.97
CA LEU A 51 38.29 18.27 -15.43
C LEU A 51 38.78 17.90 -16.83
N GLU A 52 38.94 16.60 -17.11
CA GLU A 52 39.31 16.09 -18.44
C GLU A 52 38.25 16.42 -19.50
N ALA A 53 36.98 16.30 -19.16
CA ALA A 53 35.87 16.66 -20.05
C ALA A 53 35.85 18.17 -20.35
N GLN A 54 36.09 19.02 -19.34
CA GLN A 54 36.19 20.48 -19.51
C GLN A 54 37.39 20.88 -20.38
N ASN A 55 38.56 20.26 -20.15
CA ASN A 55 39.79 20.56 -20.88
C ASN A 55 39.77 20.05 -22.33
N SER A 56 38.99 19.01 -22.63
CA SER A 56 38.91 18.44 -23.99
C SER A 56 38.08 19.29 -24.96
N GLY A 57 37.29 20.28 -24.49
CA GLY A 57 36.34 21.04 -25.32
C GLY A 57 35.18 20.21 -25.90
N ASP A 58 35.24 18.89 -25.77
CA ASP A 58 34.21 17.93 -26.16
C ASP A 58 33.06 17.93 -25.16
N LYS A 59 31.99 18.69 -25.45
CA LYS A 59 30.67 18.48 -24.82
C LYS A 59 30.17 17.03 -24.97
N ALA A 60 30.74 16.25 -25.89
CA ALA A 60 30.45 14.84 -26.13
C ALA A 60 31.04 13.87 -25.08
N LYS A 61 31.93 14.31 -24.18
CA LYS A 61 32.46 13.49 -23.07
C LYS A 61 31.71 13.66 -21.74
N GLN A 62 30.66 14.50 -21.68
CA GLN A 62 29.63 14.32 -20.65
C GLN A 62 29.03 12.93 -20.88
N LYS A 63 29.48 11.93 -20.12
CA LYS A 63 28.96 10.57 -20.24
C LYS A 63 27.46 10.65 -19.96
N SER A 64 26.67 10.46 -21.02
CA SER A 64 25.22 10.39 -20.92
C SER A 64 24.82 9.19 -20.07
N PRO A 65 23.63 9.23 -19.44
CA PRO A 65 23.13 8.06 -18.73
C PRO A 65 23.10 6.84 -19.67
N PRO A 66 23.27 5.61 -19.14
CA PRO A 66 23.13 4.40 -19.92
C PRO A 66 21.82 4.40 -20.71
N LYS A 67 21.83 3.90 -21.95
CA LYS A 67 20.67 3.96 -22.88
C LYS A 67 19.38 3.31 -22.34
N TRP A 68 19.47 2.45 -21.32
CA TRP A 68 18.32 1.80 -20.69
C TRP A 68 17.63 2.68 -19.63
N ILE A 69 18.24 3.82 -19.27
CA ILE A 69 17.71 4.79 -18.31
C ILE A 69 17.22 6.03 -19.08
N SER A 70 15.97 6.44 -18.81
CA SER A 70 15.45 7.69 -19.33
C SER A 70 16.00 8.90 -18.57
N GLU A 71 16.00 10.09 -19.19
CA GLU A 71 16.44 11.33 -18.54
C GLU A 71 15.71 11.58 -17.21
N ALA A 72 14.40 11.34 -17.15
CA ALA A 72 13.61 11.52 -15.93
C ALA A 72 13.95 10.49 -14.83
N MET A 73 14.36 9.27 -15.18
CA MET A 73 14.87 8.30 -14.22
C MET A 73 16.25 8.69 -13.73
N TRP A 74 17.09 9.19 -14.64
CA TRP A 74 18.43 9.64 -14.31
C TRP A 74 18.42 10.80 -13.31
N GLN A 75 17.63 11.84 -13.57
CA GLN A 75 17.45 12.96 -12.64
C GLN A 75 16.99 12.50 -11.25
N GLN A 76 16.11 11.49 -11.18
CA GLN A 76 15.70 10.92 -9.90
C GLN A 76 16.81 10.13 -9.20
N CYS A 77 17.71 9.46 -9.94
CA CYS A 77 18.90 8.83 -9.35
C CYS A 77 19.86 9.88 -8.78
N GLN A 78 20.06 10.99 -9.51
CA GLN A 78 20.89 12.10 -9.05
C GLN A 78 20.28 12.73 -7.79
N HIS A 79 18.96 12.89 -7.75
CA HIS A 79 18.25 13.37 -6.58
C HIS A 79 18.39 12.43 -5.37
N LEU A 80 18.28 11.11 -5.59
CA LEU A 80 18.48 10.11 -4.55
C LEU A 80 19.89 10.22 -3.95
N GLU A 81 20.93 10.25 -4.80
CA GLU A 81 22.33 10.38 -4.37
C GLU A 81 22.61 11.72 -3.67
N ALA A 82 21.99 12.82 -4.11
CA ALA A 82 22.14 14.13 -3.48
C ALA A 82 21.45 14.23 -2.11
N THR A 83 20.38 13.46 -1.90
CA THR A 83 19.51 13.60 -0.72
C THR A 83 19.84 12.59 0.37
N LEU A 84 20.23 11.37 -0.01
CA LEU A 84 20.45 10.26 0.92
C LEU A 84 21.91 9.82 0.89
N THR A 85 22.58 9.88 2.04
CA THR A 85 24.00 9.51 2.15
C THR A 85 24.26 8.05 1.81
N ASP A 86 23.31 7.16 2.09
CA ASP A 86 23.42 5.73 1.76
C ASP A 86 23.37 5.46 0.24
N MET A 87 22.95 6.46 -0.55
CA MET A 87 22.91 6.41 -2.01
C MET A 87 24.22 6.92 -2.65
N GLU A 88 25.26 7.20 -1.85
CA GLU A 88 26.56 7.65 -2.37
C GLU A 88 27.07 6.72 -3.47
N LYS A 89 27.52 7.29 -4.59
CA LYS A 89 28.05 6.57 -5.76
C LYS A 89 27.01 5.77 -6.55
N LEU A 90 25.71 5.93 -6.30
CA LEU A 90 24.63 5.30 -7.08
C LEU A 90 24.78 5.57 -8.58
N CYS A 91 24.81 6.84 -8.99
CA CYS A 91 24.94 7.26 -10.38
C CYS A 91 26.24 6.72 -11.00
N ARG A 92 27.35 6.77 -10.26
CA ARG A 92 28.64 6.25 -10.73
C ARG A 92 28.61 4.73 -10.94
N SER A 93 27.99 3.99 -10.04
CA SER A 93 27.83 2.54 -10.19
C SER A 93 26.96 2.20 -11.39
N ILE A 94 25.84 2.91 -11.59
CA ILE A 94 24.95 2.74 -12.74
C ILE A 94 25.71 2.88 -14.07
N MET A 95 26.62 3.85 -14.15
CA MET A 95 27.40 4.12 -15.37
C MET A 95 28.55 3.14 -15.58
N SER A 96 29.19 2.68 -14.50
CA SER A 96 30.44 1.90 -14.58
C SER A 96 30.24 0.39 -14.46
N ASN A 97 29.18 -0.07 -13.80
CA ASN A 97 28.94 -1.48 -13.52
C ASN A 97 27.69 -2.01 -14.23
N SER A 98 27.76 -2.11 -15.55
CA SER A 98 26.66 -2.64 -16.35
C SER A 98 26.24 -4.07 -15.95
N THR A 99 27.15 -4.89 -15.42
CA THR A 99 26.86 -6.26 -14.99
C THR A 99 25.89 -6.30 -13.79
N GLN A 100 26.13 -5.47 -12.77
CA GLN A 100 25.26 -5.35 -11.61
C GLN A 100 23.86 -4.87 -12.01
N TRP A 101 23.79 -3.78 -12.77
CA TRP A 101 22.51 -3.16 -13.13
C TRP A 101 21.74 -3.93 -14.20
N ASN A 102 22.41 -4.67 -15.09
CA ASN A 102 21.75 -5.64 -15.97
C ASN A 102 21.15 -6.82 -15.19
N THR A 103 21.84 -7.29 -14.15
CA THR A 103 21.30 -8.34 -13.26
C THR A 103 20.07 -7.83 -12.52
N PHE A 104 20.16 -6.62 -11.95
CA PHE A 104 19.05 -5.91 -11.31
C PHE A 104 17.84 -5.74 -12.25
N TYR A 105 18.08 -5.44 -13.53
CA TYR A 105 17.00 -5.24 -14.50
C TYR A 105 16.37 -6.56 -15.00
N LYS A 106 17.13 -7.65 -15.05
CA LYS A 106 16.68 -8.92 -15.65
C LYS A 106 16.00 -9.87 -14.68
N LEU A 107 16.40 -9.89 -13.41
CA LEU A 107 15.87 -10.86 -12.46
C LEU A 107 14.44 -10.51 -12.02
N GLU A 108 13.63 -11.54 -11.79
CA GLU A 108 12.35 -11.38 -11.08
C GLU A 108 12.65 -11.24 -9.57
N ASN A 109 11.77 -10.58 -8.81
CA ASN A 109 11.95 -10.33 -7.38
C ASN A 109 13.19 -9.47 -7.01
N THR A 110 13.23 -8.24 -7.55
CA THR A 110 14.35 -7.29 -7.35
C THR A 110 14.57 -6.91 -5.89
N TYR A 111 13.53 -6.87 -5.06
CA TYR A 111 13.65 -6.52 -3.66
C TYR A 111 14.54 -7.52 -2.90
N ASN A 112 14.28 -8.82 -3.05
CA ASN A 112 15.07 -9.87 -2.41
C ASN A 112 16.48 -9.96 -3.00
N LEU A 113 16.68 -9.64 -4.27
CA LEU A 113 18.03 -9.57 -4.85
C LEU A 113 18.92 -8.58 -4.07
N MET A 114 18.35 -7.47 -3.63
CA MET A 114 19.08 -6.41 -2.95
C MET A 114 19.31 -6.69 -1.45
N THR A 115 18.80 -7.79 -0.89
CA THR A 115 19.07 -8.17 0.51
C THR A 115 20.45 -8.79 0.67
N GLU A 116 21.05 -9.26 -0.42
CA GLU A 116 22.35 -9.93 -0.45
C GLU A 116 23.38 -9.14 -1.27
N PRO A 117 24.67 -9.19 -0.91
CA PRO A 117 25.72 -8.53 -1.70
C PRO A 117 25.71 -9.00 -3.15
N PHE A 118 25.91 -8.07 -4.09
CA PHE A 118 26.02 -8.41 -5.51
C PHE A 118 27.19 -9.37 -5.76
N LYS A 119 26.91 -10.53 -6.35
CA LYS A 119 27.92 -11.50 -6.78
C LYS A 119 27.96 -11.51 -8.31
N ASN A 120 29.14 -11.25 -8.88
CA ASN A 120 29.31 -11.31 -10.34
C ASN A 120 29.05 -12.75 -10.82
N PRO A 121 28.04 -12.99 -11.68
CA PRO A 121 27.71 -14.34 -12.16
C PRO A 121 28.87 -15.01 -12.92
N LYS A 122 29.81 -14.23 -13.47
CA LYS A 122 30.97 -14.73 -14.19
C LYS A 122 32.19 -15.04 -13.30
N GLY A 123 32.14 -14.72 -12.01
CA GLY A 123 33.26 -14.93 -11.07
C GLY A 123 34.48 -14.04 -11.32
N GLU A 124 34.46 -13.19 -12.35
CA GLU A 124 35.52 -12.24 -12.65
C GLU A 124 35.50 -11.08 -11.64
N VAL A 125 36.67 -10.68 -11.14
CA VAL A 125 36.82 -9.39 -10.46
C VAL A 125 36.39 -8.33 -11.47
N THR A 126 35.38 -7.52 -11.15
CA THR A 126 34.94 -6.42 -12.02
C THR A 126 36.10 -5.46 -12.20
N GLU A 127 36.92 -5.64 -13.25
CA GLU A 127 38.13 -4.83 -13.46
C GLU A 127 37.82 -3.35 -13.67
N HIS A 128 36.56 -2.98 -14.00
CA HIS A 128 36.24 -1.63 -14.47
C HIS A 128 34.95 -0.98 -13.93
N GLY A 129 34.38 -1.40 -12.78
CA GLY A 129 33.15 -0.79 -12.27
C GLY A 129 33.01 -0.77 -10.75
N ILE A 130 32.35 0.26 -10.22
CA ILE A 130 32.01 0.34 -8.79
C ILE A 130 30.76 -0.51 -8.52
N VAL A 131 30.88 -1.48 -7.63
CA VAL A 131 29.72 -2.21 -7.09
C VAL A 131 28.99 -1.31 -6.10
N PHE A 132 27.70 -1.07 -6.33
CA PHE A 132 26.85 -0.35 -5.39
C PHE A 132 26.40 -1.32 -4.27
N PRO A 133 26.67 -1.02 -2.98
CA PRO A 133 26.41 -1.94 -1.87
C PRO A 133 24.95 -1.92 -1.43
N TRP A 134 24.04 -2.36 -2.30
CA TRP A 134 22.59 -2.32 -2.04
C TRP A 134 22.15 -3.12 -0.80
N GLU A 135 22.98 -4.04 -0.33
CA GLU A 135 22.71 -4.88 0.83
C GLU A 135 22.75 -4.06 2.12
N GLN A 136 23.48 -2.96 2.11
CA GLN A 136 23.61 -2.04 3.25
C GLN A 136 22.42 -1.09 3.37
N LEU A 137 21.60 -0.98 2.32
CA LEU A 137 20.40 -0.16 2.33
C LEU A 137 19.33 -0.73 3.26
N THR A 138 18.55 0.16 3.87
CA THR A 138 17.31 -0.23 4.54
C THR A 138 16.31 -0.80 3.53
N GLY A 139 15.33 -1.59 4.01
CA GLY A 139 14.28 -2.12 3.14
C GLY A 139 13.56 -1.03 2.35
N PHE A 140 13.28 0.11 2.98
CA PHE A 140 12.59 1.22 2.33
C PHE A 140 13.48 1.94 1.30
N GLN A 141 14.78 2.09 1.58
CA GLN A 141 15.75 2.62 0.61
C GLN A 141 15.87 1.74 -0.65
N ARG A 142 15.79 0.42 -0.51
CA ARG A 142 15.72 -0.50 -1.68
C ARG A 142 14.47 -0.23 -2.52
N LEU A 143 13.32 0.03 -1.89
CA LEU A 143 12.10 0.42 -2.61
C LEU A 143 12.25 1.74 -3.37
N LEU A 144 13.03 2.71 -2.87
CA LEU A 144 13.29 3.96 -3.60
C LEU A 144 14.02 3.69 -4.93
N ILE A 145 15.05 2.84 -4.91
CA ILE A 145 15.77 2.44 -6.13
C ILE A 145 14.83 1.71 -7.10
N ILE A 146 14.03 0.76 -6.60
CA ILE A 146 13.07 -0.01 -7.41
C ILE A 146 12.00 0.91 -8.01
N LYS A 147 11.46 1.86 -7.22
CA LYS A 147 10.47 2.83 -7.70
C LYS A 147 10.99 3.65 -8.88
N VAL A 148 12.26 4.06 -8.84
CA VAL A 148 12.86 4.86 -9.92
C VAL A 148 13.23 4.01 -11.12
N LEU A 149 13.94 2.90 -10.92
CA LEU A 149 14.55 2.14 -12.01
C LEU A 149 13.69 0.98 -12.54
N ARG A 150 12.76 0.45 -11.73
CA ARG A 150 11.84 -0.66 -12.09
C ARG A 150 10.42 -0.44 -11.53
N PRO A 151 9.74 0.66 -11.89
CA PRO A 151 8.41 0.99 -11.35
C PRO A 151 7.37 -0.14 -11.53
N GLY A 152 7.49 -0.95 -12.59
CA GLY A 152 6.59 -2.09 -12.83
C GLY A 152 6.66 -3.19 -11.77
N GLN A 153 7.76 -3.30 -11.01
CA GLN A 153 7.91 -4.26 -9.91
C GLN A 153 7.67 -3.64 -8.52
N LEU A 154 7.26 -2.37 -8.46
CA LEU A 154 7.13 -1.66 -7.20
C LEU A 154 6.09 -2.30 -6.27
N VAL A 155 4.94 -2.72 -6.80
CA VAL A 155 3.86 -3.30 -5.98
C VAL A 155 4.29 -4.63 -5.35
N GLU A 156 4.88 -5.53 -6.15
CA GLU A 156 5.41 -6.81 -5.66
C GLU A 156 6.55 -6.58 -4.65
N SER A 157 7.44 -5.64 -4.93
CA SER A 157 8.55 -5.29 -4.04
C SER A 157 8.05 -4.70 -2.72
N ALA A 158 7.01 -3.85 -2.75
CA ALA A 158 6.39 -3.30 -1.56
C ALA A 158 5.71 -4.38 -0.72
N GLN A 159 5.10 -5.39 -1.35
CA GLN A 159 4.59 -6.57 -0.63
C GLN A 159 5.74 -7.30 0.07
N LYS A 160 6.86 -7.56 -0.62
CA LYS A 160 8.04 -8.18 0.00
C LYS A 160 8.62 -7.37 1.16
N PHE A 161 8.68 -6.05 1.02
CA PHE A 161 9.05 -5.17 2.13
C PHE A 161 8.12 -5.33 3.34
N VAL A 162 6.80 -5.36 3.14
CA VAL A 162 5.84 -5.56 4.23
C VAL A 162 5.97 -6.96 4.84
N GLU A 163 6.19 -7.99 4.01
CA GLU A 163 6.45 -9.36 4.47
C GLU A 163 7.69 -9.42 5.38
N ASP A 164 8.78 -8.77 4.98
CA ASP A 164 10.02 -8.74 5.75
C ASP A 164 9.90 -7.94 7.05
N GLN A 165 9.16 -6.82 7.05
CA GLN A 165 9.05 -5.93 8.22
C GLN A 165 7.94 -6.34 9.21
N MET A 166 6.84 -6.92 8.72
CA MET A 166 5.62 -7.14 9.51
C MET A 166 5.14 -8.60 9.44
N SER A 167 5.82 -9.48 8.70
CA SER A 167 5.41 -10.84 8.38
C SER A 167 4.31 -10.94 7.30
N SER A 168 4.25 -12.11 6.66
CA SER A 168 3.27 -12.45 5.62
C SER A 168 1.81 -12.41 6.10
N SER A 169 1.56 -12.42 7.41
CA SER A 169 0.20 -12.28 7.97
C SER A 169 -0.47 -10.96 7.56
N TYR A 170 0.30 -9.88 7.37
CA TYR A 170 -0.20 -8.58 6.93
C TYR A 170 -0.51 -8.51 5.43
N LEU A 171 0.01 -9.47 4.66
CA LEU A 171 -0.34 -9.65 3.25
C LEU A 171 -1.50 -10.64 3.06
N SER A 172 -1.73 -11.49 4.05
CA SER A 172 -2.81 -12.47 3.98
C SER A 172 -4.16 -11.74 4.01
N THR A 173 -4.94 -11.89 2.95
CA THR A 173 -6.37 -11.59 3.02
C THR A 173 -6.98 -12.73 3.83
N GLY A 174 -7.14 -12.54 5.14
CA GLY A 174 -7.72 -13.53 6.03
C GLY A 174 -9.06 -14.06 5.51
N SER A 175 -9.40 -15.29 5.89
CA SER A 175 -10.74 -15.83 5.60
C SER A 175 -11.81 -15.00 6.29
N PHE A 176 -12.85 -14.65 5.55
CA PHE A 176 -14.01 -13.94 6.08
C PHE A 176 -14.80 -14.85 7.03
N ASP A 177 -14.62 -14.65 8.34
CA ASP A 177 -15.36 -15.33 9.39
C ASP A 177 -16.40 -14.38 10.00
N LEU A 178 -17.68 -14.58 9.67
CA LEU A 178 -18.77 -13.76 10.22
C LEU A 178 -18.92 -13.93 11.72
N LYS A 179 -18.59 -15.10 12.29
CA LYS A 179 -18.77 -15.36 13.71
C LYS A 179 -17.77 -14.54 14.52
N GLU A 180 -16.51 -14.54 14.10
CA GLU A 180 -15.47 -13.72 14.71
C GLU A 180 -15.83 -12.23 14.66
N ILE A 181 -16.20 -11.72 13.48
CA ILE A 181 -16.61 -10.32 13.30
C ILE A 181 -17.85 -9.98 14.14
N TYR A 182 -18.81 -10.91 14.24
CA TYR A 182 -20.01 -10.73 15.05
C TYR A 182 -19.69 -10.65 16.54
N ASP A 183 -18.81 -11.50 17.03
CA ASP A 183 -18.41 -11.54 18.45
C ASP A 183 -17.60 -10.30 18.87
N GLU A 184 -16.90 -9.67 17.93
CA GLU A 184 -16.23 -8.37 18.12
C GLU A 184 -17.16 -7.17 17.93
N SER A 185 -18.33 -7.39 17.32
CA SER A 185 -19.30 -6.34 17.07
C SER A 185 -20.10 -6.00 18.33
N SER A 186 -20.68 -4.81 18.33
CA SER A 186 -21.64 -4.41 19.36
C SER A 186 -22.81 -3.70 18.73
N SER A 187 -23.89 -3.56 19.48
CA SER A 187 -25.04 -2.78 19.02
C SER A 187 -24.81 -1.30 18.83
N LYS A 188 -23.71 -0.78 19.40
CA LYS A 188 -23.23 0.58 19.22
C LYS A 188 -22.30 0.70 18.00
N THR A 189 -21.87 -0.42 17.43
CA THR A 189 -20.93 -0.47 16.30
C THR A 189 -21.53 -1.33 15.19
N PRO A 190 -22.36 -0.73 14.31
CA PRO A 190 -22.93 -1.40 13.15
C PRO A 190 -21.85 -2.06 12.28
N LEU A 191 -22.13 -3.26 11.74
CA LEU A 191 -21.24 -3.89 10.78
C LEU A 191 -21.50 -3.37 9.36
N ILE A 192 -20.44 -3.21 8.57
CA ILE A 192 -20.49 -2.71 7.19
C ILE A 192 -19.73 -3.69 6.31
N PHE A 193 -20.36 -4.14 5.23
CA PHE A 193 -19.77 -5.14 4.35
C PHE A 193 -19.62 -4.51 2.97
N ILE A 194 -18.38 -4.37 2.55
CA ILE A 194 -18.00 -3.84 1.25
C ILE A 194 -17.68 -5.05 0.39
N LEU A 195 -18.47 -5.24 -0.65
CA LEU A 195 -18.46 -6.44 -1.48
C LEU A 195 -17.99 -6.10 -2.89
N SER A 196 -17.19 -7.00 -3.46
CA SER A 196 -16.91 -6.97 -4.89
C SER A 196 -18.19 -7.20 -5.71
N PRO A 197 -18.26 -6.69 -6.95
CA PRO A 197 -19.38 -6.97 -7.85
C PRO A 197 -19.62 -8.48 -8.01
N GLY A 198 -20.89 -8.90 -8.02
CA GLY A 198 -21.28 -10.30 -8.23
C GLY A 198 -21.32 -11.17 -6.97
N THR A 199 -20.88 -10.66 -5.82
CA THR A 199 -20.98 -11.36 -4.53
C THR A 199 -22.23 -10.91 -3.76
N ASP A 200 -23.07 -11.85 -3.31
CA ASP A 200 -24.21 -11.59 -2.42
C ASP A 200 -24.10 -12.42 -1.13
N PRO A 201 -23.87 -11.81 0.05
CA PRO A 201 -23.71 -12.52 1.31
C PRO A 201 -25.07 -12.92 1.91
N ALA A 202 -26.21 -12.60 1.30
CA ALA A 202 -27.53 -12.82 1.88
C ALA A 202 -27.74 -14.26 2.35
N SER A 203 -27.39 -15.25 1.54
CA SER A 203 -27.54 -16.68 1.89
C SER A 203 -26.64 -17.07 3.07
N GLN A 204 -25.40 -16.57 3.11
CA GLN A 204 -24.45 -16.81 4.20
C GLN A 204 -24.94 -16.20 5.52
N LEU A 205 -25.55 -15.01 5.47
CA LEU A 205 -26.09 -14.32 6.63
C LEU A 205 -27.36 -14.98 7.17
N ILE A 206 -28.24 -15.45 6.29
CA ILE A 206 -29.43 -16.22 6.69
C ILE A 206 -29.00 -17.50 7.40
N ARG A 207 -28.01 -18.21 6.85
CA ARG A 207 -27.43 -19.40 7.47
C ARG A 207 -26.83 -19.07 8.85
N PHE A 208 -26.01 -18.02 8.91
CA PHE A 208 -25.40 -17.57 10.15
C PHE A 208 -26.44 -17.19 11.21
N ALA A 209 -27.50 -16.47 10.85
CA ALA A 209 -28.58 -16.12 11.78
C ALA A 209 -29.28 -17.38 12.33
N LYS A 210 -29.51 -18.38 11.48
CA LYS A 210 -30.10 -19.66 11.90
C LYS A 210 -29.16 -20.42 12.86
N GLU A 211 -27.87 -20.43 12.59
CA GLU A 211 -26.85 -21.10 13.42
C GLU A 211 -26.70 -20.40 14.78
N GLU A 212 -26.59 -19.07 14.80
CA GLU A 212 -26.34 -18.28 16.01
C GLU A 212 -27.58 -18.13 16.91
N ARG A 213 -28.79 -18.08 16.33
CA ARG A 213 -30.05 -17.83 17.06
C ARG A 213 -31.02 -19.00 17.06
N GLY A 214 -30.67 -20.12 16.43
CA GLY A 214 -31.54 -21.29 16.25
C GLY A 214 -32.69 -21.10 15.26
N SER A 215 -32.96 -19.87 14.80
CA SER A 215 -34.01 -19.55 13.83
C SER A 215 -33.75 -18.22 13.13
N THR A 216 -34.45 -17.99 12.01
CA THR A 216 -34.42 -16.72 11.26
C THR A 216 -35.56 -15.77 11.66
N VAL A 217 -36.39 -16.11 12.65
CA VAL A 217 -37.55 -15.31 13.07
C VAL A 217 -37.14 -13.92 13.57
N HIS A 218 -35.92 -13.80 14.07
CA HIS A 218 -35.33 -12.56 14.58
C HIS A 218 -34.61 -11.75 13.50
N LEU A 219 -34.55 -12.22 12.26
CA LEU A 219 -33.88 -11.56 11.13
C LEU A 219 -34.92 -10.84 10.25
N ASP A 220 -34.81 -9.53 10.13
CA ASP A 220 -35.54 -8.72 9.16
C ASP A 220 -34.56 -8.28 8.05
N MET A 221 -34.87 -8.59 6.79
CA MET A 221 -34.05 -8.21 5.64
C MET A 221 -34.83 -7.27 4.72
N ILE A 222 -34.20 -6.21 4.22
CA ILE A 222 -34.79 -5.28 3.25
C ILE A 222 -33.76 -4.84 2.22
N SER A 223 -34.15 -4.88 0.94
CA SER A 223 -33.36 -4.30 -0.14
C SER A 223 -33.73 -2.84 -0.35
N LEU A 224 -32.75 -1.95 -0.13
CA LEU A 224 -32.89 -0.54 -0.35
C LEU A 224 -32.87 -0.22 -1.84
N GLY A 225 -33.87 0.55 -2.24
CA GLY A 225 -34.01 1.16 -3.55
C GLY A 225 -34.81 2.45 -3.38
N ARG A 226 -35.23 3.05 -4.50
CA ARG A 226 -36.01 4.29 -4.45
C ARG A 226 -37.28 4.09 -3.60
N GLY A 227 -37.42 4.90 -2.55
CA GLY A 227 -38.61 4.90 -1.67
C GLY A 227 -38.63 3.85 -0.55
N GLN A 228 -37.60 3.03 -0.37
CA GLN A 228 -37.57 1.99 0.69
C GLN A 228 -37.10 2.49 2.06
N GLY A 229 -36.59 3.73 2.15
CA GLY A 229 -36.09 4.34 3.39
C GLY A 229 -37.10 4.28 4.55
N PRO A 230 -38.36 4.74 4.38
CA PRO A 230 -39.37 4.68 5.44
C PRO A 230 -39.60 3.26 5.97
N LYS A 231 -39.61 2.25 5.09
CA LYS A 231 -39.80 0.86 5.50
C LYS A 231 -38.61 0.32 6.29
N ALA A 232 -37.39 0.74 5.93
CA ALA A 232 -36.20 0.42 6.71
C ALA A 232 -36.24 1.06 8.11
N GLU A 233 -36.71 2.31 8.24
CA GLU A 233 -36.90 2.96 9.54
C GLU A 233 -37.89 2.19 10.42
N GLU A 234 -39.01 1.69 9.86
CA GLU A 234 -39.96 0.85 10.58
C GLU A 234 -39.32 -0.43 11.12
N LEU A 235 -38.54 -1.14 10.30
CA LEU A 235 -37.86 -2.38 10.71
C LEU A 235 -36.83 -2.11 11.82
N ILE A 236 -36.07 -1.02 11.69
CA ILE A 236 -35.11 -0.58 12.71
C ILE A 236 -35.84 -0.26 14.03
N ASN A 237 -36.95 0.46 13.97
CA ASN A 237 -37.76 0.79 15.15
C ASN A 237 -38.38 -0.45 15.79
N LYS A 238 -38.85 -1.41 14.97
CA LYS A 238 -39.37 -2.69 15.45
C LYS A 238 -38.28 -3.51 16.16
N ALA A 239 -37.08 -3.57 15.59
CA ALA A 239 -35.94 -4.29 16.18
C ALA A 239 -35.52 -3.69 17.53
N LYS A 240 -35.59 -2.36 17.66
CA LYS A 240 -35.40 -1.66 18.93
C LYS A 240 -36.39 -2.13 20.01
N ILE A 241 -37.68 -2.21 19.67
CA ILE A 241 -38.73 -2.58 20.64
C ILE A 241 -38.60 -4.04 21.06
N LEU A 242 -38.41 -4.94 20.09
CA LEU A 242 -38.50 -6.39 20.31
C LEU A 242 -37.23 -7.03 20.87
N LYS A 243 -36.12 -6.29 20.95
CA LYS A 243 -34.77 -6.71 21.40
C LYS A 243 -34.22 -7.96 20.67
N GLY A 244 -32.91 -8.02 20.49
CA GLY A 244 -32.24 -9.19 19.89
C GLY A 244 -32.63 -9.49 18.42
N ARG A 245 -33.27 -8.56 17.71
CA ARG A 245 -33.57 -8.68 16.28
C ARG A 245 -32.45 -8.08 15.43
N TRP A 246 -32.16 -8.71 14.31
CA TRP A 246 -31.17 -8.27 13.34
C TRP A 246 -31.88 -7.59 12.18
N VAL A 247 -31.36 -6.45 11.73
CA VAL A 247 -31.91 -5.71 10.59
C VAL A 247 -30.84 -5.61 9.52
N PHE A 248 -31.09 -6.26 8.40
CA PHE A 248 -30.16 -6.36 7.30
C PHE A 248 -30.62 -5.45 6.15
N LEU A 249 -29.82 -4.42 5.86
CA LEU A 249 -30.09 -3.46 4.80
C LEU A 249 -29.25 -3.82 3.56
N GLN A 250 -29.88 -4.37 2.54
CA GLN A 250 -29.23 -4.62 1.26
C GLN A 250 -29.25 -3.37 0.40
N ASN A 251 -28.34 -3.30 -0.56
CA ASN A 251 -28.35 -2.29 -1.61
C ASN A 251 -28.35 -0.83 -1.12
N CYS A 252 -27.77 -0.53 0.05
CA CYS A 252 -27.80 0.82 0.64
C CYS A 252 -27.33 1.93 -0.30
N HIS A 253 -26.35 1.62 -1.14
CA HIS A 253 -25.88 2.50 -2.20
C HIS A 253 -26.94 2.99 -3.21
N LEU A 254 -28.01 2.22 -3.44
CA LEU A 254 -29.12 2.63 -4.31
C LEU A 254 -30.05 3.63 -3.60
N ALA A 255 -29.87 3.87 -2.30
CA ALA A 255 -30.64 4.81 -1.49
C ALA A 255 -29.73 5.90 -0.89
N SER A 256 -28.78 6.41 -1.68
CA SER A 256 -27.82 7.45 -1.26
C SER A 256 -28.47 8.66 -0.59
N SER A 257 -29.64 9.10 -1.07
CA SER A 257 -30.40 10.23 -0.49
C SER A 257 -30.94 9.96 0.92
N TRP A 258 -31.09 8.70 1.31
CA TRP A 258 -31.56 8.29 2.64
C TRP A 258 -30.42 7.94 3.61
N MET A 259 -29.20 7.73 3.12
CA MET A 259 -28.06 7.38 3.99
C MET A 259 -27.76 8.41 5.10
N PRO A 260 -27.87 9.73 4.88
CA PRO A 260 -27.72 10.71 5.96
C PRO A 260 -28.76 10.53 7.07
N ARG A 261 -29.97 10.10 6.71
CA ARG A 261 -31.04 9.80 7.67
C ARG A 261 -30.72 8.54 8.47
N LEU A 262 -30.21 7.48 7.82
CA LEU A 262 -29.74 6.29 8.52
C LEU A 262 -28.62 6.61 9.52
N GLN A 263 -27.66 7.46 9.15
CA GLN A 263 -26.60 7.91 10.06
C GLN A 263 -27.17 8.57 11.32
N ALA A 264 -28.07 9.55 11.16
CA ALA A 264 -28.69 10.23 12.30
C ALA A 264 -29.47 9.27 13.21
N ILE A 265 -30.10 8.25 12.62
CA ILE A 265 -30.80 7.19 13.36
C ILE A 265 -29.79 6.37 14.19
N VAL A 266 -28.70 5.91 13.58
CA VAL A 266 -27.64 5.14 14.25
C VAL A 266 -26.99 5.94 15.38
N GLU A 267 -26.59 7.19 15.13
CA GLU A 267 -25.97 8.06 16.14
C GLU A 267 -26.86 8.25 17.36
N LYS A 268 -28.15 8.52 17.15
CA LYS A 268 -29.14 8.62 18.23
C LYS A 268 -29.23 7.34 19.06
N TYR A 269 -28.97 6.17 18.46
CA TYR A 269 -29.03 4.90 19.15
C TYR A 269 -27.75 4.53 19.89
N VAL A 270 -26.57 4.92 19.40
CA VAL A 270 -25.31 4.74 20.14
C VAL A 270 -25.37 5.41 21.53
N LEU A 271 -26.08 6.55 21.61
CA LEU A 271 -26.26 7.32 22.84
C LEU A 271 -27.26 6.72 23.84
N ASN A 272 -28.10 5.76 23.43
CA ASN A 272 -29.11 5.15 24.29
C ASN A 272 -28.79 3.66 24.49
N GLU A 273 -28.39 3.26 25.70
CA GLU A 273 -27.69 1.99 26.04
C GLU A 273 -28.40 0.65 25.77
N ASN A 274 -29.52 0.62 25.04
CA ASN A 274 -30.36 -0.57 24.87
C ASN A 274 -30.60 -0.90 23.40
N LEU A 275 -29.60 -1.43 22.73
CA LEU A 275 -29.77 -1.95 21.38
C LEU A 275 -29.00 -3.27 21.21
N TYR A 276 -29.46 -4.10 20.27
CA TYR A 276 -28.78 -5.30 19.77
C TYR A 276 -28.94 -5.29 18.25
N MET A 277 -28.40 -4.27 17.57
CA MET A 277 -28.60 -4.11 16.14
C MET A 277 -27.31 -4.46 15.40
N VAL A 278 -27.29 -5.66 14.82
CA VAL A 278 -26.35 -5.99 13.77
C VAL A 278 -26.94 -5.46 12.48
N HIS A 279 -26.34 -4.37 12.01
CA HIS A 279 -26.61 -3.79 10.72
C HIS A 279 -25.62 -4.35 9.73
N LEU A 280 -26.01 -4.35 8.45
CA LEU A 280 -25.11 -4.58 7.34
C LEU A 280 -25.35 -3.47 6.35
N ILE A 281 -24.32 -2.66 6.09
CA ILE A 281 -24.42 -1.56 5.13
C ILE A 281 -23.65 -1.96 3.88
N ARG A 282 -24.37 -2.07 2.75
CA ARG A 282 -23.82 -2.33 1.42
C ARG A 282 -23.49 -1.01 0.71
N PHE A 283 -22.21 -0.64 0.65
CA PHE A 283 -21.72 0.36 -0.30
C PHE A 283 -21.38 -0.30 -1.63
N ARG A 284 -21.90 0.27 -2.73
CA ARG A 284 -21.44 0.06 -4.11
C ARG A 284 -21.76 1.31 -4.90
N THR A 285 -20.80 1.99 -5.50
CA THR A 285 -21.07 2.81 -6.69
C THR A 285 -19.89 2.57 -7.62
N GLN A 286 -20.10 1.68 -8.62
CA GLN A 286 -20.15 1.97 -10.07
C GLN A 286 -18.76 2.39 -10.60
N VAL A 287 -18.19 1.73 -11.63
CA VAL A 287 -18.75 1.34 -12.93
C VAL A 287 -18.54 -0.14 -13.22
#